data_AF-X1G666-F1
#
_entry.id   AF-X1G666-F1
#
_cell.length_a   1.000
_cell.length_b   1.000
_cell.length_c   1.000
_cell.angle_alpha   90.00
_cell.angle_beta   90.00
_cell.angle_gamma   90.00
#
_symmetry.space_group_name_H-M   'P 1'
#
loop_
_entity.id
_entity.type
_entity.pdbx_description
1 polymer ?
#
loop_
_entity_poly.entity_id
_entity_poly.type
_entity_poly.pdbx_seq_one_letter_code
_entity_poly.pdbx_strand_id
1 'polypeptide(L)'
;INFVYLRELLESKQFRKSETKLLFPLGKDIAGETIWVDLGSLPHLLIGGATGSGKSICINSIIISILYRAFPDEVKFLLIDPKTVELIDYIGIPHLIFPTITDVKQANYALEWVVEEVRKRYEKFNRSGVRNIESFNLKMKKEEEETIPYLVVIIDELADLMMLAGAKLEKIICRIAQLARATGVHLIVATQRPSVDVITGLIKANFPSRLSFAVPSQIDSRTILEHNWLALHQ
;
A
#
# COMPACT_ATOMS: atom_id res chain seq x y z
N ILE A 1 -11.50 27.50 2.49
CA ILE A 1 -11.01 26.11 2.36
C ILE A 1 -10.84 25.59 3.78
N ASN A 2 -11.61 24.58 4.17
CA ASN A 2 -11.38 23.89 5.45
C ASN A 2 -10.35 22.80 5.20
N PHE A 3 -9.14 22.99 5.71
CA PHE A 3 -8.09 21.99 5.63
C PHE A 3 -8.36 20.86 6.61
N VAL A 4 -8.08 19.62 6.20
CA VAL A 4 -8.06 18.47 7.09
C VAL A 4 -6.59 18.17 7.39
N TYR A 5 -6.17 18.41 8.64
CA TYR A 5 -4.79 18.20 9.04
C TYR A 5 -4.57 16.78 9.55
N LEU A 6 -3.55 16.09 9.04
CA LEU A 6 -3.22 14.74 9.49
C LEU A 6 -3.03 14.68 11.02
N ARG A 7 -2.34 15.68 11.60
CA ARG A 7 -2.14 15.78 13.05
C ARG A 7 -3.45 15.69 13.84
N GLU A 8 -4.49 16.41 13.41
CA GLU A 8 -5.80 16.40 14.06
C GLU A 8 -6.37 14.97 14.11
N LEU A 9 -6.24 14.24 13.01
CA LEU A 9 -6.74 12.86 12.91
C LEU A 9 -5.93 11.91 13.78
N LEU A 10 -4.60 12.01 13.77
CA LEU A 10 -3.71 11.14 14.55
C LEU A 10 -3.77 11.42 16.06
N GLU A 11 -4.13 12.64 16.48
CA GLU A 11 -4.34 12.96 17.89
C GLU A 11 -5.68 12.46 18.44
N SER A 12 -6.58 11.97 17.57
CA SER A 12 -7.88 11.43 17.96
C SER A 12 -7.75 10.21 18.89
N LYS A 13 -8.74 10.04 19.78
CA LYS A 13 -8.81 8.88 20.68
C LYS A 13 -8.91 7.57 19.91
N GLN A 14 -9.60 7.56 18.77
CA GLN A 14 -9.79 6.38 17.93
C GLN A 14 -8.45 5.86 17.39
N PHE A 15 -7.61 6.76 16.87
CA PHE A 15 -6.28 6.38 16.39
C PHE A 15 -5.38 5.91 17.54
N ARG A 16 -5.27 6.72 18.61
CA ARG A 16 -4.35 6.45 19.74
C ARG A 16 -4.67 5.16 20.51
N LYS A 17 -5.94 4.75 20.55
CA LYS A 17 -6.36 3.52 21.25
C LYS A 17 -6.42 2.28 20.38
N SER A 18 -6.30 2.42 19.06
CA SER A 18 -6.32 1.28 18.16
C SER A 18 -5.06 0.42 18.39
N GLU A 19 -5.17 -0.89 18.17
CA GLU A 19 -4.02 -1.81 18.14
C GLU A 19 -3.58 -2.18 16.71
N THR A 20 -4.42 -1.84 15.72
CA THR A 20 -4.25 -2.13 14.30
C THR A 20 -3.05 -1.40 13.69
N LYS A 21 -1.93 -2.10 13.49
CA LYS A 21 -0.67 -1.47 13.04
C LYS A 21 -0.73 -0.79 11.68
N LEU A 22 -1.66 -1.20 10.82
CA LEU A 22 -1.79 -0.67 9.46
C LEU A 22 -3.01 0.26 9.27
N LEU A 23 -3.53 0.83 10.36
CA LEU A 23 -4.61 1.83 10.28
C LEU A 23 -4.07 3.19 9.80
N PHE A 24 -4.80 3.83 8.90
CA PHE A 24 -4.56 5.19 8.46
C PHE A 24 -5.89 5.92 8.21
N PRO A 25 -5.92 7.26 8.30
CA PRO A 25 -7.06 8.04 7.88
C PRO A 25 -7.00 8.34 6.37
N LEU A 26 -8.13 8.27 5.68
CA LEU A 26 -8.28 8.83 4.33
C LEU A 26 -8.58 10.34 4.36
N GLY A 27 -9.14 10.83 5.47
CA GLY A 27 -9.59 12.20 5.62
C GLY A 27 -10.95 12.25 6.30
N LYS A 28 -11.72 13.30 6.01
CA LYS A 28 -13.10 13.45 6.48
C LYS A 28 -14.08 13.33 5.32
N ASP A 29 -15.25 12.76 5.58
CA ASP A 29 -16.36 12.76 4.63
C ASP A 29 -17.08 14.12 4.58
N ILE A 30 -18.16 14.19 3.81
CA ILE A 30 -18.98 15.41 3.65
C ILE A 30 -19.68 15.85 4.95
N ALA A 31 -19.86 14.94 5.91
CA ALA A 31 -20.41 15.24 7.23
C ALA A 31 -19.32 15.68 8.23
N GLY A 32 -18.05 15.60 7.85
CA GLY A 32 -16.91 15.91 8.71
C GLY A 32 -16.42 14.72 9.54
N GLU A 33 -16.98 13.53 9.33
CA GLU A 33 -16.59 12.32 10.04
C GLU A 33 -15.31 11.73 9.45
N THR A 34 -14.41 11.26 10.32
CA THR A 34 -13.12 10.73 9.86
C THR A 34 -13.29 9.33 9.28
N ILE A 35 -12.81 9.15 8.05
CA ILE A 35 -12.80 7.85 7.38
C ILE A 35 -11.49 7.14 7.70
N TRP A 36 -11.59 6.09 8.51
CA TRP A 36 -10.48 5.23 8.90
C TRP A 36 -10.42 3.98 8.02
N VAL A 37 -9.22 3.60 7.62
CA VAL A 37 -8.98 2.40 6.81
C VAL A 37 -7.86 1.59 7.45
N ASP A 38 -8.06 0.28 7.53
CA ASP A 38 -7.02 -0.67 7.90
C ASP A 38 -6.50 -1.38 6.66
N LEU A 39 -5.24 -1.14 6.29
CA LEU A 39 -4.62 -1.82 5.15
C LEU A 39 -4.57 -3.34 5.36
N GLY A 40 -4.49 -3.83 6.61
CA GLY A 40 -4.50 -5.25 6.94
C GLY A 40 -5.80 -5.95 6.53
N SER A 41 -6.91 -5.22 6.59
CA SER A 41 -8.23 -5.68 6.14
C SER A 41 -8.41 -5.64 4.62
N LEU A 42 -7.60 -4.84 3.93
CA LEU A 42 -7.59 -4.75 2.47
C LEU A 42 -6.62 -5.80 1.91
N PRO A 43 -6.94 -6.46 0.78
CA PRO A 43 -5.94 -7.29 0.11
C PRO A 43 -4.79 -6.40 -0.38
N HIS A 44 -5.07 -5.48 -1.31
CA HIS A 44 -4.12 -4.53 -1.90
C HIS A 44 -4.86 -3.26 -2.33
N LEU A 45 -4.17 -2.12 -2.37
CA LEU A 45 -4.73 -0.81 -2.67
C LEU A 45 -4.17 -0.24 -3.98
N LEU A 46 -5.05 0.13 -4.91
CA LEU A 46 -4.71 0.90 -6.11
C LEU A 46 -5.12 2.36 -5.93
N ILE A 47 -4.20 3.30 -6.16
CA ILE A 47 -4.44 4.74 -6.07
C ILE A 47 -4.21 5.40 -7.44
N GLY A 48 -5.24 5.98 -8.01
CA GLY A 48 -5.15 6.72 -9.28
C GLY A 48 -5.51 8.20 -9.11
N GLY A 49 -4.94 9.07 -9.93
CA GLY A 49 -5.30 10.50 -9.95
C GLY A 49 -4.30 11.36 -10.69
N ALA A 50 -4.72 12.49 -11.26
CA ALA A 50 -3.84 13.38 -12.03
C ALA A 50 -2.70 13.97 -11.18
N THR A 51 -1.68 14.54 -11.83
CA THR A 51 -0.66 15.34 -11.15
C THR A 51 -1.31 16.48 -10.35
N GLY A 52 -0.84 16.70 -9.12
CA GLY A 52 -1.38 17.73 -8.23
C GLY A 52 -2.74 17.40 -7.58
N SER A 53 -3.30 16.21 -7.83
CA SER A 53 -4.61 15.82 -7.29
C SER A 53 -4.61 15.38 -5.81
N GLY A 54 -3.43 15.27 -5.18
CA GLY A 54 -3.30 14.86 -3.77
C GLY A 54 -2.84 13.42 -3.54
N LYS A 55 -2.58 12.64 -4.60
CA LYS A 55 -2.08 11.25 -4.51
C LYS A 55 -0.85 11.11 -3.60
N SER A 56 0.18 11.91 -3.84
CA SER A 56 1.43 11.82 -3.07
C SER A 56 1.22 12.20 -1.60
N ILE A 57 0.35 13.18 -1.33
CA ILE A 57 -0.05 13.55 0.03
C ILE A 57 -0.76 12.38 0.73
N CYS A 58 -1.60 11.64 0.01
CA CYS A 58 -2.26 10.45 0.54
C CYS A 58 -1.26 9.34 0.89
N ILE A 59 -0.32 9.04 -0.01
CA ILE A 59 0.73 8.03 0.23
C ILE A 59 1.55 8.42 1.48
N ASN A 60 1.99 9.67 1.56
CA ASN A 60 2.68 10.20 2.72
C ASN A 60 1.84 10.08 4.00
N SER A 61 0.54 10.40 3.92
CA SER A 61 -0.36 10.26 5.07
C SER A 61 -0.49 8.81 5.55
N ILE A 62 -0.51 7.84 4.63
CA ILE A 62 -0.51 6.41 4.96
C ILE A 62 0.80 6.03 5.67
N ILE A 63 1.96 6.36 5.08
CA ILE A 63 3.27 6.01 5.64
C ILE A 63 3.44 6.63 7.04
N ILE A 64 3.16 7.92 7.17
CA ILE A 64 3.27 8.64 8.45
C ILE A 64 2.33 8.04 9.49
N SER A 65 1.08 7.71 9.13
CA SER A 65 0.14 7.07 10.07
C SER A 65 0.68 5.75 10.61
N ILE A 66 1.32 4.95 9.78
CA ILE A 66 1.96 3.69 10.21
C ILE A 66 3.18 3.98 11.11
N LEU A 67 4.05 4.93 10.71
CA LEU A 67 5.24 5.30 11.47
C LEU A 67 4.92 5.84 12.87
N TYR A 68 3.79 6.53 13.05
CA TYR A 68 3.35 7.03 14.35
C TYR A 68 2.88 5.95 15.32
N ARG A 69 2.81 4.67 14.90
CA ARG A 69 2.22 3.60 15.74
C ARG A 69 2.86 2.23 15.65
N ALA A 70 3.78 2.02 14.70
CA ALA A 70 4.42 0.75 14.47
C ALA A 70 5.93 0.88 14.59
N PHE A 71 6.54 -0.02 15.35
CA PHE A 71 7.99 -0.16 15.42
C PHE A 71 8.53 -0.90 14.18
N PRO A 72 9.85 -0.77 13.88
CA PRO A 72 10.45 -1.42 12.71
C PRO A 72 10.36 -2.95 12.68
N ASP A 73 10.26 -3.59 13.84
CA ASP A 73 10.05 -5.03 14.03
C ASP A 73 8.57 -5.44 13.87
N GLU A 74 7.65 -4.48 13.85
CA GLU A 74 6.22 -4.72 13.63
C GLU A 74 5.81 -4.46 12.18
N VAL A 75 6.38 -3.43 11.54
CA VAL A 75 6.11 -3.08 10.14
C VAL A 75 7.39 -2.69 9.42
N LYS A 76 7.55 -3.22 8.22
CA LYS A 76 8.62 -2.89 7.29
C LYS A 76 8.05 -2.33 5.99
N PHE A 77 8.84 -1.48 5.32
CA PHE A 77 8.50 -0.88 4.03
C PHE A 77 9.46 -1.30 2.93
N LEU A 78 8.89 -1.50 1.74
CA LEU A 78 9.61 -1.48 0.47
C LEU A 78 9.08 -0.31 -0.34
N LEU A 79 9.92 0.70 -0.59
CA LEU A 79 9.53 1.91 -1.30
C LEU A 79 10.16 1.92 -2.70
N ILE A 80 9.32 2.06 -3.73
CA ILE A 80 9.72 2.17 -5.12
C ILE A 80 9.21 3.52 -5.65
N ASP A 81 10.15 4.46 -5.85
CA ASP A 81 9.94 5.81 -6.37
C ASP A 81 10.91 6.07 -7.53
N PRO A 82 10.52 5.75 -8.77
CA PRO A 82 11.37 5.95 -9.94
C PRO A 82 11.78 7.39 -10.21
N LYS A 83 11.03 8.36 -9.66
CA LYS A 83 11.24 9.79 -9.90
C LYS A 83 12.05 10.47 -8.81
N THR A 84 12.28 9.84 -7.65
CA THR A 84 13.02 10.41 -6.51
C THR A 84 12.46 11.73 -6.00
N VAL A 85 11.13 11.90 -6.06
CA VAL A 85 10.48 13.15 -5.65
C VAL A 85 9.63 12.94 -4.41
N GLU A 86 8.88 11.84 -4.35
CA GLU A 86 7.75 11.73 -3.42
C GLU A 86 8.11 10.99 -2.14
N LEU A 87 9.13 10.12 -2.19
CA LEU A 87 9.53 9.25 -1.07
C LEU A 87 10.94 9.52 -0.52
N ILE A 88 11.58 10.61 -0.94
CA ILE A 88 12.97 10.95 -0.54
C ILE A 88 13.13 11.15 0.98
N ASP A 89 12.10 11.67 1.65
CA ASP A 89 12.11 11.95 3.09
C ASP A 89 12.19 10.67 3.94
N TYR A 90 11.91 9.50 3.35
CA TYR A 90 11.95 8.21 4.03
C TYR A 90 13.32 7.51 3.92
N ILE A 91 14.30 8.10 3.24
CA ILE A 91 15.63 7.50 3.12
C ILE A 91 16.26 7.32 4.50
N GLY A 92 16.68 6.09 4.80
CA GLY A 92 17.42 5.76 6.03
C GLY A 92 16.55 5.47 7.24
N ILE A 93 15.21 5.50 7.14
CA ILE A 93 14.36 5.08 8.26
C ILE A 93 14.56 3.57 8.56
N PRO A 94 14.50 3.16 9.83
CA PRO A 94 14.77 1.76 10.23
C PRO A 94 13.71 0.77 9.72
N HIS A 95 12.56 1.26 9.26
CA HIS A 95 11.49 0.44 8.70
C HIS A 95 11.78 -0.06 7.28
N LEU A 96 12.76 0.50 6.57
CA LEU A 96 13.07 0.06 5.21
C LEU A 96 13.72 -1.33 5.19
N ILE A 97 13.27 -2.20 4.27
CA ILE A 97 13.97 -3.48 3.99
C ILE A 97 15.15 -3.30 3.02
N PHE A 98 15.02 -2.32 2.12
CA PHE A 98 16.03 -1.92 1.15
C PHE A 98 16.02 -0.39 1.08
N PRO A 99 17.14 0.26 0.69
CA PRO A 99 17.10 1.66 0.31
C PRO A 99 15.99 1.94 -0.71
N THR A 100 15.46 3.16 -0.72
CA THR A 100 14.39 3.54 -1.65
C THR A 100 14.83 3.26 -3.08
N ILE A 101 14.01 2.50 -3.80
CA ILE A 101 14.37 1.98 -5.12
C ILE A 101 13.91 2.95 -6.19
N THR A 102 14.83 3.31 -7.07
CA THR A 102 14.60 4.30 -8.14
C THR A 102 14.77 3.66 -9.53
N ASP A 103 15.59 2.62 -9.64
CA ASP A 103 15.84 1.90 -10.87
C ASP A 103 14.82 0.76 -11.09
N VAL A 104 14.37 0.61 -12.34
CA VAL A 104 13.37 -0.41 -12.71
C VAL A 104 13.91 -1.83 -12.61
N LYS A 105 15.20 -2.07 -12.86
CA LYS A 105 15.77 -3.41 -12.71
C LYS A 105 15.82 -3.78 -11.23
N GLN A 106 16.23 -2.86 -10.37
CA GLN A 106 16.19 -3.04 -8.91
C GLN A 106 14.76 -3.27 -8.41
N ALA A 107 13.77 -2.54 -8.94
CA ALA A 107 12.36 -2.75 -8.60
C ALA A 107 11.90 -4.18 -8.95
N ASN A 108 12.29 -4.70 -10.12
CA ASN A 108 12.01 -6.09 -10.49
C ASN A 108 12.62 -7.09 -9.49
N TYR A 109 13.91 -6.93 -9.15
CA TYR A 109 14.56 -7.82 -8.18
C TYR A 109 13.90 -7.77 -6.80
N ALA A 110 13.54 -6.57 -6.33
CA ALA A 110 12.88 -6.40 -5.04
C ALA A 110 11.48 -7.04 -5.03
N LEU A 111 10.71 -6.89 -6.11
CA LEU A 111 9.40 -7.55 -6.22
C LEU A 111 9.53 -9.08 -6.34
N GLU A 112 10.54 -9.59 -7.05
CA GLU A 112 10.85 -11.03 -7.06
C GLU A 112 11.23 -11.52 -5.65
N TRP A 113 11.99 -10.73 -4.88
CA TRP A 113 12.28 -11.01 -3.47
C TRP A 113 11.01 -11.04 -2.62
N VAL A 114 10.06 -10.12 -2.85
CA VAL A 114 8.76 -10.11 -2.14
C VAL A 114 7.98 -11.40 -2.42
N VAL A 115 7.96 -11.89 -3.66
CA VAL A 115 7.32 -13.18 -3.98
C VAL A 115 7.94 -14.32 -3.17
N GLU A 116 9.26 -14.33 -3.04
CA GLU A 116 9.97 -15.35 -2.27
C GLU A 116 9.73 -15.23 -0.77
N GLU A 117 9.68 -14.00 -0.24
CA GLU A 117 9.34 -13.75 1.16
C GLU A 117 7.91 -14.22 1.48
N VAL A 118 6.95 -13.99 0.58
CA VAL A 118 5.58 -14.50 0.73
C VAL A 118 5.58 -16.04 0.81
N ARG A 119 6.37 -16.73 -0.02
CA ARG A 119 6.48 -18.20 0.03
C ARG A 119 7.09 -18.69 1.35
N LYS A 120 8.18 -18.07 1.79
CA LYS A 120 8.83 -18.40 3.07
C LYS A 120 7.87 -18.25 4.25
N ARG A 121 7.04 -17.20 4.25
CA ARG A 121 6.00 -17.00 5.28
C ARG A 121 4.97 -18.14 5.26
N TYR A 122 4.49 -18.55 4.09
CA TYR A 122 3.58 -19.71 4.00
C TYR A 122 4.20 -20.99 4.54
N GLU A 123 5.47 -21.26 4.23
CA GLU A 123 6.16 -22.44 4.78
C GLU A 123 6.25 -22.38 6.31
N LYS A 124 6.60 -21.22 6.87
CA LYS A 124 6.59 -21.02 8.34
C LYS A 124 5.21 -21.24 8.93
N PHE A 125 4.17 -20.68 8.31
CA PHE A 125 2.79 -20.82 8.80
C PHE A 125 2.33 -22.27 8.79
N ASN A 126 2.61 -23.00 7.70
CA ASN A 126 2.28 -24.42 7.56
C ASN A 126 3.01 -25.26 8.62
N ARG A 127 4.32 -25.03 8.84
CA ARG A 127 5.09 -25.73 9.88
C ARG A 127 4.57 -25.43 11.29
N SER A 128 4.11 -24.21 11.53
CA SER A 128 3.55 -23.79 12.81
C SER A 128 2.06 -24.13 12.97
N GLY A 129 1.40 -24.68 11.95
CA GLY A 129 -0.02 -25.05 11.98
C GLY A 129 -1.00 -23.88 11.99
N VAL A 130 -0.59 -22.71 11.48
CA VAL A 130 -1.39 -21.48 11.46
C VAL A 130 -1.69 -21.05 10.02
N ARG A 131 -2.69 -20.18 9.84
CA ARG A 131 -3.20 -19.80 8.50
C ARG A 131 -2.78 -18.41 8.03
N ASN A 132 -2.39 -17.53 8.93
CA ASN A 132 -2.08 -16.14 8.62
C ASN A 132 -1.06 -15.54 9.60
N ILE A 133 -0.57 -14.34 9.26
CA ILE A 133 0.42 -13.62 10.05
C ILE A 133 -0.07 -13.29 11.46
N GLU A 134 -1.36 -12.98 11.65
CA GLU A 134 -1.90 -12.63 12.95
C GLU A 134 -1.84 -13.82 13.90
N SER A 135 -2.29 -14.99 13.42
CA SER A 135 -2.24 -16.24 14.19
C SER A 135 -0.80 -16.70 14.44
N PHE A 136 0.08 -16.50 13.45
CA PHE A 136 1.51 -16.80 13.59
C PHE A 136 2.15 -15.93 14.67
N ASN A 137 1.99 -14.61 14.58
CA ASN A 137 2.59 -13.68 15.54
C ASN A 137 1.99 -13.85 16.94
N LEU A 138 0.69 -14.13 17.06
CA LEU A 138 0.06 -14.43 18.35
C LEU A 138 0.65 -15.69 18.97
N LYS A 139 0.93 -16.72 18.17
CA LYS A 139 1.57 -17.95 18.62
C LYS A 139 3.01 -17.70 19.06
N MET A 140 3.83 -17.04 18.23
CA MET A 140 5.23 -16.72 18.56
C MET A 140 5.33 -15.89 19.85
N LYS A 141 4.46 -14.89 20.04
CA LYS A 141 4.41 -14.09 21.29
C LYS A 141 4.13 -14.95 22.53
N LYS A 142 3.28 -15.97 22.43
CA LYS A 142 2.98 -16.89 23.55
C LYS A 142 4.14 -17.83 23.84
N GLU A 143 4.92 -18.15 22.82
CA GLU A 143 6.09 -19.02 22.88
C GLU A 143 7.38 -18.22 23.18
N GLU A 144 7.27 -16.90 23.39
CA GLU A 144 8.41 -15.97 23.59
C GLU A 144 9.43 -15.99 22.43
N GLU A 145 8.95 -16.29 21.22
CA GLU A 145 9.73 -16.35 19.99
C GLU A 145 9.56 -15.09 19.12
N GLU A 146 10.46 -14.90 18.16
CA GLU A 146 10.43 -13.74 17.26
C GLU A 146 9.18 -13.72 16.35
N THR A 147 8.49 -12.59 16.34
CA THR A 147 7.40 -12.32 15.40
C THR A 147 7.92 -11.86 14.04
N ILE A 148 7.07 -11.93 13.02
CA ILE A 148 7.39 -11.43 11.69
C ILE A 148 6.66 -10.10 11.46
N PRO A 149 7.33 -9.05 10.96
CA PRO A 149 6.68 -7.78 10.66
C PRO A 149 5.71 -7.89 9.47
N TYR A 150 4.68 -7.05 9.47
CA TYR A 150 3.96 -6.75 8.24
C TYR A 150 4.92 -6.09 7.24
N LEU A 151 4.72 -6.35 5.95
CA LEU A 151 5.48 -5.72 4.88
C LEU A 151 4.54 -4.90 4.00
N VAL A 152 4.75 -3.59 3.95
CA VAL A 152 4.00 -2.69 3.08
C VAL A 152 4.90 -2.30 1.90
N VAL A 153 4.51 -2.74 0.71
CA VAL A 153 5.21 -2.45 -0.55
C VAL A 153 4.48 -1.30 -1.24
N ILE A 154 5.17 -0.20 -1.47
CA ILE A 154 4.63 1.02 -2.07
C ILE A 154 5.33 1.29 -3.39
N ILE A 155 4.53 1.39 -4.45
CA ILE A 155 4.97 1.82 -5.78
C ILE A 155 4.29 3.16 -6.05
N ASP A 156 5.05 4.27 -6.07
CA ASP A 156 4.49 5.62 -6.26
C ASP A 156 3.94 5.85 -7.68
N GLU A 157 4.66 5.34 -8.68
CA GLU A 157 4.27 5.47 -10.09
C GLU A 157 4.44 4.15 -10.84
N LEU A 158 3.34 3.39 -10.92
CA LEU A 158 3.26 2.14 -11.67
C LEU A 158 3.58 2.33 -13.15
N ALA A 159 3.14 3.45 -13.75
CA ALA A 159 3.28 3.66 -15.19
C ALA A 159 4.74 3.68 -15.63
N ASP A 160 5.63 4.28 -14.83
CA ASP A 160 7.06 4.36 -15.14
C ASP A 160 7.69 2.96 -15.14
N LEU A 161 7.27 2.10 -14.20
CA LEU A 161 7.74 0.72 -14.17
C LEU A 161 7.17 -0.11 -15.34
N MET A 162 5.87 0.05 -15.63
CA MET A 162 5.17 -0.68 -16.70
C MET A 162 5.68 -0.30 -18.08
N MET A 163 6.02 0.96 -18.33
CA MET A 163 6.57 1.40 -19.62
C MET A 163 7.94 0.80 -19.92
N LEU A 164 8.74 0.51 -18.88
CA LEU A 164 10.10 0.03 -19.04
C LEU A 164 10.21 -1.49 -18.93
N ALA A 165 9.42 -2.13 -18.07
CA ALA A 165 9.47 -3.58 -17.81
C ALA A 165 8.26 -4.37 -18.36
N GLY A 166 7.17 -3.67 -18.72
CA GLY A 166 6.00 -4.24 -19.38
C GLY A 166 5.36 -5.42 -18.64
N ALA A 167 4.93 -6.40 -19.43
CA ALA A 167 4.17 -7.56 -18.95
C ALA A 167 4.90 -8.46 -17.93
N LYS A 168 6.25 -8.42 -17.87
CA LYS A 168 7.00 -9.20 -16.88
C LYS A 168 6.70 -8.68 -15.47
N LEU A 169 6.79 -7.37 -15.28
CA LEU A 169 6.55 -6.72 -14.00
C LEU A 169 5.10 -6.89 -13.55
N GLU A 170 4.15 -6.70 -14.46
CA GLU A 170 2.72 -6.89 -14.21
C GLU A 170 2.42 -8.27 -13.62
N LYS A 171 3.01 -9.33 -14.20
CA LYS A 171 2.85 -10.70 -13.71
C LYS A 171 3.39 -10.87 -12.29
N ILE A 172 4.52 -10.23 -11.96
CA ILE A 172 5.10 -10.28 -10.61
C ILE A 172 4.17 -9.57 -9.62
N ILE A 173 3.70 -8.36 -9.94
CA ILE A 173 2.78 -7.60 -9.08
C ILE A 173 1.48 -8.39 -8.84
N CYS A 174 0.89 -8.94 -9.91
CA CYS A 174 -0.30 -9.80 -9.80
C CYS A 174 -0.01 -11.06 -8.96
N ARG A 175 1.16 -11.67 -9.12
CA ARG A 175 1.54 -12.87 -8.37
C ARG A 175 1.67 -12.58 -6.87
N ILE A 176 2.26 -11.45 -6.50
CA ILE A 176 2.30 -11.01 -5.10
C ILE A 176 0.87 -10.83 -4.61
N ALA A 177 0.05 -10.06 -5.34
CA ALA A 177 -1.31 -9.74 -4.93
C ALA A 177 -2.21 -10.99 -4.72
N GLN A 178 -1.98 -12.05 -5.50
CA GLN A 178 -2.70 -13.31 -5.35
C GLN A 178 -2.28 -14.12 -4.12
N LEU A 179 -0.99 -14.07 -3.76
CA LEU A 179 -0.44 -14.92 -2.70
C LEU A 179 -0.44 -14.21 -1.33
N ALA A 180 -0.31 -12.90 -1.31
CA ALA A 180 0.10 -12.13 -0.14
C ALA A 180 -0.98 -11.95 0.94
N ARG A 181 -2.26 -12.18 0.63
CA ARG A 181 -3.41 -11.88 1.51
C ARG A 181 -3.27 -12.38 2.95
N ALA A 182 -2.75 -13.59 3.15
CA ALA A 182 -2.62 -14.17 4.49
C ALA A 182 -1.24 -13.92 5.12
N THR A 183 -0.26 -13.43 4.35
CA THR A 183 1.15 -13.34 4.78
C THR A 183 1.53 -12.02 5.41
N GLY A 184 0.59 -11.09 5.55
CA GLY A 184 0.86 -9.75 6.05
C GLY A 184 1.73 -8.92 5.10
N VAL A 185 1.69 -9.24 3.81
CA VAL A 185 2.33 -8.45 2.76
C VAL A 185 1.22 -7.68 2.03
N HIS A 186 1.32 -6.36 2.01
CA HIS A 186 0.31 -5.48 1.44
C HIS A 186 0.95 -4.63 0.35
N LEU A 187 0.22 -4.42 -0.75
CA LEU A 187 0.68 -3.62 -1.88
C LEU A 187 -0.15 -2.35 -1.93
N ILE A 188 0.53 -1.22 -2.05
CA ILE A 188 -0.06 0.06 -2.44
C ILE A 188 0.59 0.44 -3.76
N VAL A 189 -0.22 0.50 -4.80
CA VAL A 189 0.24 0.83 -6.14
C VAL A 189 -0.43 2.11 -6.57
N ALA A 190 0.35 3.10 -6.93
CA ALA A 190 -0.11 4.42 -7.29
C ALA A 190 0.25 4.73 -8.75
N THR A 191 -0.57 5.57 -9.41
CA THR A 191 -0.25 6.11 -10.73
C THR A 191 -0.94 7.44 -10.97
N GLN A 192 -0.25 8.33 -11.71
CA GLN A 192 -0.86 9.55 -12.27
C GLN A 192 -1.24 9.41 -13.75
N ARG A 193 -1.07 8.23 -14.33
CA ARG A 193 -1.50 7.90 -15.70
C ARG A 193 -2.59 6.82 -15.65
N PRO A 194 -3.85 7.20 -15.41
CA PRO A 194 -4.98 6.26 -15.32
C PRO A 194 -5.45 5.77 -16.70
N SER A 195 -4.52 5.21 -17.49
CA SER A 195 -4.80 4.59 -18.79
C SER A 195 -4.96 3.08 -18.66
N VAL A 196 -5.64 2.48 -19.65
CA VAL A 196 -5.86 1.01 -19.71
C VAL A 196 -4.56 0.22 -19.91
N ASP A 197 -3.51 0.87 -20.42
CA ASP A 197 -2.19 0.26 -20.62
C ASP A 197 -1.40 0.15 -19.31
N VAL A 198 -1.71 1.01 -18.33
CA VAL A 198 -1.10 1.01 -17.00
C VAL A 198 -1.97 0.23 -16.02
N ILE A 199 -3.26 0.56 -15.96
CA ILE A 199 -4.25 -0.09 -15.11
C ILE A 199 -5.01 -1.14 -15.94
N THR A 200 -4.29 -2.19 -16.27
CA THR A 200 -4.80 -3.29 -17.09
C THR A 200 -5.92 -4.06 -16.38
N GLY A 201 -6.61 -4.94 -17.12
CA GLY A 201 -7.57 -5.87 -16.53
C GLY A 201 -6.97 -6.78 -15.44
N LEU A 202 -5.71 -7.19 -15.60
CA LEU A 202 -5.03 -8.04 -14.61
C LEU A 202 -4.72 -7.27 -13.32
N ILE A 203 -4.25 -6.03 -13.43
CA ILE A 203 -4.06 -5.17 -12.26
C ILE A 203 -5.40 -4.98 -11.54
N LYS A 204 -6.46 -4.60 -12.26
CA LYS A 204 -7.78 -4.37 -11.64
C LYS A 204 -8.33 -5.62 -10.95
N ALA A 205 -8.18 -6.80 -11.55
CA ALA A 205 -8.64 -8.06 -10.97
C ALA A 205 -7.96 -8.41 -9.64
N ASN A 206 -6.73 -7.94 -9.40
CA ASN A 206 -5.97 -8.25 -8.19
C ASN A 206 -5.94 -7.11 -7.15
N PHE A 207 -6.45 -5.93 -7.51
CA PHE A 207 -6.56 -4.75 -6.64
C PHE A 207 -8.02 -4.31 -6.52
N PRO A 208 -8.85 -4.99 -5.70
CA PRO A 208 -10.27 -4.67 -5.55
C PRO A 208 -10.51 -3.39 -4.74
N SER A 209 -9.56 -3.00 -3.87
CA SER A 209 -9.65 -1.77 -3.10
C SER A 209 -8.99 -0.64 -3.90
N ARG A 210 -9.75 0.41 -4.20
CA ARG A 210 -9.34 1.46 -5.13
C ARG A 210 -9.67 2.84 -4.59
N LEU A 211 -8.76 3.76 -4.77
CA LEU A 211 -8.90 5.16 -4.42
C LEU A 211 -8.64 6.00 -5.67
N SER A 212 -9.60 6.84 -6.04
CA SER A 212 -9.44 7.79 -7.15
C SER A 212 -9.42 9.21 -6.60
N PHE A 213 -8.31 9.90 -6.81
CA PHE A 213 -8.24 11.35 -6.73
C PHE A 213 -8.80 11.98 -8.01
N ALA A 214 -8.80 13.32 -8.06
CA ALA A 214 -9.27 14.05 -9.24
C ALA A 214 -8.53 13.59 -10.51
N VAL A 215 -9.30 13.36 -11.57
CA VAL A 215 -8.82 12.91 -12.89
C VAL A 215 -9.40 13.80 -13.99
N PRO A 216 -8.71 13.94 -15.15
CA PRO A 216 -9.13 14.88 -16.19
C PRO A 216 -10.43 14.50 -16.91
N SER A 217 -10.76 13.21 -16.96
CA SER A 217 -11.92 12.72 -17.72
C SER A 217 -12.70 11.61 -17.01
N GLN A 218 -13.94 11.40 -17.45
CA GLN A 218 -14.75 10.25 -17.01
C GLN A 218 -14.15 8.91 -17.44
N ILE A 219 -13.43 8.89 -18.56
CA ILE A 219 -12.75 7.67 -19.05
C ILE A 219 -11.68 7.28 -18.03
N ASP A 220 -10.85 8.22 -17.60
CA ASP A 220 -9.82 8.00 -16.58
C ASP A 220 -10.41 7.51 -15.25
N SER A 221 -11.54 8.10 -14.83
CA SER A 221 -12.25 7.68 -13.61
C SER A 221 -12.73 6.23 -13.72
N ARG A 222 -13.31 5.84 -14.86
CA ARG A 222 -13.75 4.47 -15.12
C ARG A 222 -12.59 3.49 -15.22
N THR A 223 -11.43 3.92 -15.72
CA THR A 223 -10.23 3.09 -15.71
C THR A 223 -9.83 2.70 -14.30
N ILE A 224 -9.96 3.61 -13.32
CA ILE A 224 -9.64 3.31 -11.92
C ILE A 224 -10.79 2.56 -11.22
N LEU A 225 -12.03 3.02 -11.34
CA LEU A 225 -13.15 2.57 -10.50
C LEU A 225 -14.05 1.48 -11.14
N GLU A 226 -13.88 1.18 -12.42
CA GLU A 226 -14.67 0.24 -13.25
C GLU A 226 -16.16 0.60 -13.49
N HIS A 227 -16.86 1.27 -12.57
CA HIS A 227 -18.26 1.72 -12.77
C HIS A 227 -18.57 3.13 -12.21
N ASN A 228 -19.61 3.75 -12.78
CA ASN A 228 -20.05 5.14 -12.56
C ASN A 228 -20.09 5.50 -11.06
N TRP A 229 -19.29 6.50 -10.70
CA TRP A 229 -19.31 7.31 -9.48
C TRP A 229 -20.35 7.01 -8.39
N LEU A 230 -19.89 6.91 -7.15
CA LEU A 230 -20.32 7.88 -6.13
C LEU A 230 -19.28 9.01 -6.12
N ALA A 231 -19.68 10.16 -6.65
CA ALA A 231 -18.82 11.31 -6.72
C ALA A 231 -18.77 12.07 -5.42
N LEU A 232 -17.59 12.11 -4.82
CA LEU A 232 -17.16 13.29 -4.07
C LEU A 232 -16.88 14.41 -5.08
N HIS A 233 -17.93 15.00 -5.68
CA HIS A 233 -17.85 16.28 -6.38
C HIS A 233 -19.04 17.16 -5.98
N GLN A 234 -18.67 18.30 -5.37
CA GLN A 234 -19.41 19.54 -5.06
C GLN A 234 -20.48 19.48 -3.98
#